data_AF-A0A7S2U3Z7-F1
#
_entry.id   AF-A0A7S2U3Z7-F1
#
_cell.length_a   1.000
_cell.length_b   1.000
_cell.length_c   1.000
_cell.angle_alpha   90.00
_cell.angle_beta   90.00
_cell.angle_gamma   90.00
#
_symmetry.space_group_name_H-M   'P 1'
#
loop_
_entity.id
_entity.type
_entity.pdbx_description
1 polymer ?
#
loop_
_entity_poly.entity_id
_entity_poly.type
_entity_poly.pdbx_seq_one_letter_code
_entity_poly.pdbx_strand_id
1 'polypeptide(L)'
;LVSFSSDRGGTWTDARAEPMLVDYGFADEGSVVSDPQSGLLYFSHPDAHDRSNLTVYRSIDDAVSWPEEGQRTVYAGSAAYSDMAILNPAPAGQGNVVGVFFERDS
;
A
#
# COMPACT_ATOMS: atom_id res chain seq x y z
N LEU A 1 -1.78 11.53 -2.24
CA LEU A 1 -1.08 12.10 -3.40
C LEU A 1 0.12 11.22 -3.73
N VAL A 2 0.58 11.21 -4.98
CA VAL A 2 1.80 10.51 -5.43
C VAL A 2 2.71 11.47 -6.20
N SER A 3 4.01 11.27 -6.06
CA SER A 3 5.06 11.91 -6.87
C SER A 3 6.25 10.97 -6.97
N PHE A 4 7.05 11.11 -8.03
CA PHE A 4 8.18 10.23 -8.32
C PHE A 4 9.47 11.05 -8.41
N SER A 5 10.57 10.42 -8.00
CA SER A 5 11.92 10.97 -8.14
C SER A 5 12.78 10.01 -8.94
N SER A 6 13.61 10.57 -9.83
CA SER A 6 14.61 9.81 -10.61
C SER A 6 16.06 10.10 -10.17
N ASP A 7 16.23 10.94 -9.14
CA ASP A 7 17.54 11.43 -8.67
C ASP A 7 17.74 11.19 -7.17
N ARG A 8 17.12 10.13 -6.62
CA ARG A 8 17.19 9.72 -5.21
C ARG A 8 16.58 10.74 -4.25
N GLY A 9 15.50 11.40 -4.67
CA GLY A 9 14.70 12.32 -3.84
C GLY A 9 15.18 13.77 -3.86
N GLY A 10 16.11 14.13 -4.75
CA GLY A 10 16.59 15.52 -4.90
C GLY A 10 15.55 16.41 -5.58
N THR A 11 14.89 15.88 -6.61
CA THR A 11 13.77 16.49 -7.33
C THR A 11 12.64 15.48 -7.50
N TRP A 12 11.44 16.03 -7.67
CA TRP A 12 10.19 15.30 -7.72
C TRP A 12 9.35 15.80 -8.88
N THR A 13 8.56 14.92 -9.48
CA THR A 13 7.50 15.32 -10.39
C THR A 13 6.42 16.11 -9.65
N ASP A 14 5.54 16.78 -10.38
CA ASP A 14 4.35 17.37 -9.76
C ASP A 14 3.55 16.30 -8.99
N ALA A 15 3.10 16.67 -7.80
CA ALA A 15 2.25 15.82 -7.00
C ALA A 15 0.88 15.70 -7.66
N ARG A 16 0.38 14.47 -7.79
CA ARG A 16 -0.94 14.19 -8.38
C ARG A 16 -1.78 13.32 -7.46
N ALA A 17 -3.10 13.40 -7.61
CA ALA A 17 -4.00 12.42 -7.03
C ALA A 17 -3.84 11.09 -7.77
N GLU A 18 -3.85 9.98 -7.02
CA GLU A 18 -3.95 8.64 -7.58
C GLU A 18 -5.40 8.18 -7.40
N PRO A 19 -6.22 8.15 -8.47
CA PRO A 19 -7.66 7.95 -8.35
C PRO A 19 -8.06 6.56 -7.82
N MET A 20 -7.16 5.57 -7.88
CA MET A 20 -7.42 4.23 -7.33
C MET A 20 -7.05 4.09 -5.85
N LEU A 21 -6.30 5.04 -5.28
CA LEU A 21 -5.83 5.06 -3.90
C LEU A 21 -6.49 6.21 -3.14
N VAL A 22 -7.81 6.14 -2.99
CA VAL A 22 -8.63 7.24 -2.48
C VAL A 22 -8.50 7.33 -0.95
N ASP A 23 -8.00 8.46 -0.46
CA ASP A 23 -8.22 8.86 0.92
C ASP A 23 -9.51 9.68 1.00
N TYR A 24 -10.49 9.19 1.77
CA TYR A 24 -11.77 9.85 1.99
C TYR A 24 -11.69 11.00 3.02
N GLY A 25 -10.48 11.39 3.44
CA GLY A 25 -10.21 12.48 4.37
C GLY A 25 -10.11 12.04 5.83
N PHE A 26 -9.93 10.75 6.07
CA PHE A 26 -9.89 10.14 7.41
C PHE A 26 -8.64 9.29 7.65
N ALA A 27 -7.96 8.87 6.58
CA ALA A 27 -6.72 8.12 6.66
C ALA A 27 -5.55 9.09 6.80
N ASP A 28 -4.97 9.19 8.00
CA ASP A 28 -3.82 10.07 8.24
C ASP A 28 -2.51 9.51 7.64
N GLU A 29 -2.49 8.22 7.31
CA GLU A 29 -1.29 7.46 6.97
C GLU A 29 -1.61 6.31 6.00
N GLY A 30 -0.62 5.93 5.20
CA GLY A 30 -0.60 4.69 4.46
C GLY A 30 0.83 4.23 4.18
N SER A 31 1.06 2.92 4.19
CA SER A 31 2.39 2.33 4.03
C SER A 31 2.62 1.89 2.58
N VAL A 32 3.85 2.03 2.09
CA VAL A 32 4.25 1.56 0.75
C VAL A 32 5.54 0.77 0.83
N VAL A 33 5.61 -0.36 0.14
CA VAL A 33 6.81 -1.20 0.07
C VAL A 33 6.98 -1.78 -1.34
N SER A 34 8.23 -1.90 -1.78
CA SER A 34 8.59 -2.59 -3.03
C SER A 34 9.30 -3.90 -2.72
N ASP A 35 9.00 -4.94 -3.50
CA ASP A 35 9.76 -6.18 -3.54
C ASP A 35 10.84 -6.09 -4.62
N PRO A 36 12.13 -5.96 -4.24
CA PRO A 36 13.20 -5.77 -5.22
C PRO A 36 13.47 -7.02 -6.07
N GLN A 37 12.97 -8.20 -5.69
CA GLN A 37 13.15 -9.41 -6.48
C GLN A 37 12.12 -9.55 -7.60
N SER A 38 10.87 -9.16 -7.34
CA SER A 38 9.77 -9.29 -8.29
C SER A 38 9.40 -7.99 -9.00
N GLY A 39 9.82 -6.83 -8.47
CA GLY A 39 9.38 -5.53 -8.94
C GLY A 39 7.95 -5.17 -8.54
N LEU A 40 7.32 -5.96 -7.67
CA LEU A 40 5.98 -5.68 -7.17
C LEU A 40 6.01 -4.53 -6.16
N LEU A 41 5.01 -3.65 -6.23
CA LEU A 41 4.76 -2.65 -5.21
C LEU A 41 3.46 -2.96 -4.47
N TYR A 42 3.46 -2.70 -3.18
CA TYR A 42 2.30 -2.82 -2.32
C TYR A 42 2.05 -1.51 -1.61
N PHE A 43 0.79 -1.14 -1.46
CA PHE A 43 0.34 0.00 -0.67
C PHE A 43 -0.76 -0.45 0.29
N SER A 44 -0.81 0.09 1.51
CA SER A 44 -1.89 -0.19 2.46
C SER A 44 -2.43 1.08 3.06
N HIS A 45 -3.76 1.15 3.15
CA HIS A 45 -4.47 2.20 3.89
C HIS A 45 -5.93 1.77 4.17
N PRO A 46 -6.63 2.44 5.10
CA PRO A 46 -8.07 2.31 5.27
C PRO A 46 -8.83 2.72 3.99
N ASP A 47 -9.71 1.85 3.50
CA ASP A 47 -10.52 2.06 2.29
C ASP A 47 -12.01 2.18 2.63
N ALA A 48 -12.34 3.24 3.38
CA ALA A 48 -13.70 3.56 3.80
C ALA A 48 -13.82 5.07 4.11
N HIS A 49 -15.07 5.54 4.31
CA HIS A 49 -15.36 6.89 4.80
C HIS A 49 -15.09 7.09 6.30
N ASP A 50 -14.30 6.21 6.90
CA ASP A 50 -13.79 6.23 8.27
C ASP A 50 -12.48 5.42 8.34
N ARG A 51 -11.90 5.27 9.53
CA ARG A 51 -10.70 4.44 9.73
C ARG A 51 -11.09 2.97 9.90
N SER A 52 -11.55 2.37 8.81
CA SER A 52 -11.87 0.95 8.75
C SER A 52 -11.51 0.36 7.39
N ASN A 53 -11.73 -0.95 7.24
CA ASN A 53 -11.54 -1.64 5.96
C ASN A 53 -10.10 -1.52 5.42
N LEU A 54 -9.11 -1.83 6.28
CA LEU A 54 -7.69 -1.81 5.90
C LEU A 54 -7.47 -2.74 4.71
N THR A 55 -7.01 -2.15 3.61
CA THR A 55 -6.87 -2.82 2.32
C THR A 55 -5.45 -2.69 1.81
N VAL A 56 -4.93 -3.77 1.25
CA VAL A 56 -3.65 -3.80 0.54
C VAL A 56 -3.92 -3.75 -0.96
N TYR A 57 -3.23 -2.86 -1.65
CA TYR A 57 -3.23 -2.68 -3.08
C TYR A 57 -1.91 -3.18 -3.63
N ARG A 58 -1.93 -3.80 -4.82
CA ARG A 58 -0.73 -4.27 -5.51
C ARG A 58 -0.64 -3.65 -6.89
N SER A 59 0.54 -3.10 -7.20
CA SER A 59 0.94 -2.70 -8.55
C SER A 59 2.01 -3.67 -9.07
N ILE A 60 1.91 -4.00 -10.36
CA ILE A 60 2.86 -4.86 -11.08
C ILE A 60 3.66 -4.09 -12.15
N ASP A 61 3.40 -2.79 -12.26
CA ASP A 61 3.87 -1.91 -13.33
C ASP A 61 4.53 -0.64 -12.78
N ASP A 62 5.26 -0.78 -11.66
CA ASP A 62 6.00 0.30 -11.01
C ASP A 62 5.12 1.50 -10.60
N ALA A 63 3.98 1.20 -9.96
CA ALA A 63 2.97 2.18 -9.52
C ALA A 63 2.38 3.04 -10.65
N VAL A 64 2.41 2.56 -11.90
CA VAL A 64 1.67 3.17 -13.01
C VAL A 64 0.16 2.95 -12.83
N SER A 65 -0.25 1.77 -12.35
CA SER A 65 -1.66 1.45 -12.08
C SER A 65 -1.87 0.58 -10.83
N TRP A 66 -3.08 0.65 -10.28
CA TRP A 66 -3.53 -0.10 -9.10
C TRP A 66 -4.89 -0.74 -9.38
N PRO A 67 -4.93 -1.86 -10.12
CA PRO A 67 -6.18 -2.42 -10.60
C PRO A 67 -6.96 -3.14 -9.48
N GLU A 68 -8.28 -3.26 -9.64
CA GLU A 68 -9.17 -3.85 -8.63
C GLU A 68 -8.77 -5.28 -8.25
N GLU A 69 -8.30 -6.10 -9.19
CA GLU A 69 -7.81 -7.45 -8.92
C GLU A 69 -6.52 -7.50 -8.08
N GLY A 70 -5.84 -6.36 -7.94
CA GLY A 70 -4.69 -6.18 -7.06
C GLY A 70 -5.06 -5.79 -5.64
N GLN A 71 -6.35 -5.62 -5.34
CA GLN A 71 -6.84 -5.15 -4.04
C GLN A 71 -7.27 -6.31 -3.15
N ARG A 72 -6.97 -6.20 -1.86
CA ARG A 72 -7.38 -7.18 -0.86
C ARG A 72 -7.56 -6.53 0.51
N THR A 73 -8.79 -6.55 1.01
CA THR A 73 -9.07 -6.23 2.41
C THR A 73 -8.37 -7.23 3.33
N VAL A 74 -7.53 -6.71 4.21
CA VAL A 74 -6.82 -7.48 5.24
C VAL A 74 -7.63 -7.52 6.53
N TYR A 75 -8.32 -6.42 6.85
CA TYR A 75 -9.15 -6.32 8.05
C TYR A 75 -10.33 -5.37 7.84
N ALA A 76 -11.56 -5.88 7.97
CA ALA A 76 -12.78 -5.10 7.75
C ALA A 76 -13.16 -4.18 8.91
N GLY A 77 -12.60 -4.41 10.11
CA GLY A 77 -12.92 -3.63 11.31
C GLY A 77 -12.20 -2.27 11.35
N SER A 78 -12.27 -1.63 12.52
CA SER A 78 -11.54 -0.37 12.78
C SER A 78 -10.04 -0.61 12.66
N ALA A 79 -9.39 0.12 11.77
CA ALA A 79 -7.95 0.07 11.52
C ALA A 79 -7.46 1.40 10.96
N ALA A 80 -6.28 1.81 11.42
CA ALA A 80 -5.71 3.13 11.13
C ALA A 80 -4.29 2.98 10.56
N TYR A 81 -3.26 3.32 11.35
CA TYR A 81 -1.88 3.32 10.90
C TYR A 81 -1.42 1.90 10.57
N SER A 82 -0.59 1.80 9.55
CA SER A 82 -0.02 0.54 9.07
C SER A 82 1.45 0.69 8.73
N ASP A 83 2.19 -0.43 8.77
CA ASP A 83 3.52 -0.53 8.21
C ASP A 83 3.70 -1.90 7.55
N MET A 84 4.45 -1.95 6.45
CA MET A 84 4.60 -3.14 5.63
C MET A 84 6.04 -3.50 5.38
N ALA A 85 6.30 -4.80 5.31
CA ALA A 85 7.61 -5.33 4.94
C ALA A 85 7.47 -6.57 4.04
N ILE A 86 8.37 -6.69 3.06
CA ILE A 86 8.48 -7.92 2.26
C ILE A 86 9.12 -9.01 3.13
N LEU A 87 8.46 -10.17 3.22
CA LEU A 87 8.96 -11.31 3.96
C LEU A 87 9.82 -12.18 3.05
N ASN A 88 11.14 -12.07 3.21
CA ASN A 88 12.12 -12.80 2.43
C ASN A 88 13.16 -13.48 3.37
N PRO A 89 13.29 -14.81 3.35
CA PRO A 89 12.52 -15.75 2.53
C PRO A 89 11.05 -15.80 2.91
N ALA A 90 10.19 -16.06 1.93
CA ALA A 90 8.78 -16.32 2.19
C ALA A 90 8.63 -17.60 3.06
N PRO A 91 7.56 -17.68 3.89
CA PRO A 91 7.19 -18.92 4.56
C PRO A 91 7.08 -20.10 3.58
N ALA A 92 7.48 -21.28 4.03
CA ALA A 92 7.55 -22.48 3.18
C ALA A 92 6.22 -22.73 2.44
N GLY A 93 6.31 -22.92 1.12
CA GLY A 93 5.15 -23.18 0.26
C GLY A 93 4.36 -21.93 -0.17
N GLN A 94 4.84 -20.72 0.15
CA GLN A 94 4.23 -19.47 -0.30
C GLN A 94 5.10 -18.77 -1.36
N GLY A 95 4.45 -18.00 -2.24
CA GLY A 95 5.12 -17.12 -3.20
C GLY A 95 5.60 -15.82 -2.55
N ASN A 96 5.51 -14.69 -3.23
CA ASN A 96 5.80 -13.39 -2.65
C ASN A 96 4.84 -13.09 -1.49
N VAL A 97 5.38 -12.77 -0.32
CA VAL A 97 4.61 -12.46 0.88
C VAL A 97 4.99 -11.08 1.40
N VAL A 98 3.97 -10.28 1.67
CA VAL A 98 4.09 -9.01 2.40
C VAL A 98 3.47 -9.19 3.78
N GLY A 99 4.20 -8.78 4.82
CA GLY A 99 3.70 -8.67 6.18
C GLY A 99 3.14 -7.27 6.40
N VAL A 100 2.02 -7.19 7.12
CA VAL A 100 1.36 -5.92 7.47
C VAL A 100 1.23 -5.87 8.99
N PHE A 101 1.82 -4.85 9.61
CA PHE A 101 1.64 -4.50 11.02
C PHE A 101 0.73 -3.28 11.09
N PHE A 102 -0.31 -3.30 11.91
CA PHE A 102 -1.30 -2.23 11.89
C PHE A 102 -2.02 -2.07 13.23
N GLU A 103 -2.55 -0.86 13.47
CA GLU A 103 -3.45 -0.56 14.57
C GLU A 103 -4.84 -1.10 14.28
N ARG A 104 -5.50 -1.68 15.29
CA ARG A 104 -6.86 -2.21 15.15
C ARG A 104 -7.69 -2.00 16.42
N ASP A 105 -8.99 -1.81 16.22
CA ASP A 105 -10.03 -1.80 17.26
C ASP A 105 -9.75 -0.84 18.44
N SER A 106 -9.12 0.30 18.13
CA SER A 106 -8.79 1.39 19.07
C SER A 106 -9.91 2.41 19.25
#